data_AF-A0A957ZW83-F1
#
_entry.id   AF-A0A957ZW83-F1
#
_cell.length_a   1.000
_cell.length_b   1.000
_cell.length_c   1.000
_cell.angle_alpha   90.00
_cell.angle_beta   90.00
_cell.angle_gamma   90.00
#
_symmetry.space_group_name_H-M   'P 1'
#
loop_
_entity.id
_entity.type
_entity.pdbx_description
1 polymer ?
#
loop_
_entity_poly.entity_id
_entity_poly.type
_entity_poly.pdbx_seq_one_letter_code
_entity_poly.pdbx_strand_id
1 'polypeptide(L)' 'AFTPLFLTPHGLDFAHAAALFGLAHQVCTDLSAFAAHLHAAMAAPDPTILEVRTDSAEDLRQQRALVRRIVDREA' A
#
# COMPACT_ATOMS: atom_id res chain seq x y z
N ALA A 1 11.52 -17.19 14.96
CA ALA A 1 10.58 -18.04 14.21
C ALA A 1 9.31 -17.32 13.73
N PHE A 2 9.00 -16.07 14.15
CA PHE A 2 7.75 -15.40 13.79
C PHE A 2 7.56 -15.13 12.28
N THR A 3 8.50 -14.42 11.64
CA THR A 3 8.39 -14.00 10.23
C THR A 3 7.99 -15.12 9.25
N PRO A 4 8.67 -16.28 9.20
CA PRO A 4 8.31 -17.32 8.23
C PRO A 4 6.97 -18.02 8.52
N LEU A 5 6.48 -17.97 9.77
CA LEU A 5 5.27 -18.69 10.18
C LEU A 5 4.02 -17.80 10.17
N PHE A 6 4.20 -16.48 10.30
CA PHE A 6 3.08 -15.53 10.43
C PHE A 6 3.04 -14.50 9.30
N LEU A 7 4.19 -13.92 8.93
CA LEU A 7 4.23 -12.89 7.88
C LEU A 7 4.30 -13.51 6.48
N THR A 8 4.87 -14.72 6.36
CA THR A 8 4.95 -15.50 5.12
C THR A 8 5.30 -14.63 3.90
N PRO A 9 6.43 -13.90 3.92
CA PRO A 9 6.76 -12.97 2.84
C PRO A 9 6.94 -13.75 1.54
N HIS A 10 6.08 -13.45 0.56
CA HIS A 10 6.04 -14.16 -0.72
C HIS A 10 6.98 -13.55 -1.78
N GLY A 11 7.48 -12.32 -1.56
CA GLY A 11 8.38 -11.64 -2.49
C GLY A 11 7.76 -11.32 -3.86
N LEU A 12 6.43 -11.35 -3.95
CA LEU A 12 5.69 -11.06 -5.19
C LEU A 12 5.26 -9.59 -5.19
N ASP A 13 5.22 -9.00 -6.37
CA ASP A 13 4.55 -7.73 -6.66
C ASP A 13 3.35 -7.95 -7.60
N PHE A 14 2.64 -6.86 -7.91
CA PHE A 14 1.46 -6.93 -8.77
C PHE A 14 1.77 -6.81 -10.27
N ALA A 15 3.03 -6.61 -10.67
CA ALA A 15 3.38 -6.37 -12.07
C ALA A 15 3.03 -7.58 -12.95
N HIS A 16 3.34 -8.78 -12.47
CA HIS A 16 3.00 -10.02 -13.19
C HIS A 16 1.48 -10.27 -13.27
N ALA A 17 0.75 -9.95 -12.20
CA ALA A 17 -0.71 -10.07 -12.20
C ALA A 17 -1.34 -9.06 -13.18
N ALA A 18 -0.86 -7.82 -13.20
CA ALA A 18 -1.31 -6.81 -14.14
C ALA A 18 -1.08 -7.25 -15.59
N ALA A 19 0.12 -7.77 -15.90
CA ALA A 19 0.45 -8.29 -17.22
C ALA A 19 -0.46 -9.47 -17.64
N LEU A 20 -0.81 -10.38 -16.72
CA LEU A 20 -1.70 -11.51 -17.00
C LEU A 20 -3.10 -11.06 -17.43
N PHE A 21 -3.60 -9.95 -16.86
CA PHE A 21 -4.93 -9.42 -17.15
C PHE A 21 -4.92 -8.24 -18.15
N GLY A 22 -3.75 -7.87 -18.69
CA GLY A 22 -3.62 -6.72 -19.60
C GLY A 22 -3.92 -5.37 -18.93
N LEU A 23 -3.72 -5.27 -17.62
CA LEU A 23 -3.96 -4.05 -16.85
C LEU A 23 -2.73 -3.15 -16.82
N ALA A 24 -2.95 -1.84 -16.76
CA ALA A 24 -1.89 -0.91 -16.42
C ALA A 24 -1.46 -1.10 -14.95
N HIS A 25 -0.17 -0.95 -14.66
CA HIS A 25 0.40 -1.06 -13.32
C HIS A 25 1.33 0.12 -13.04
N GLN A 26 1.18 0.75 -11.89
CA GLN A 26 2.02 1.85 -11.44
C GLN A 26 2.41 1.65 -9.98
N VAL A 27 3.69 1.82 -9.67
CA VAL A 27 4.18 1.83 -8.28
C VAL A 27 4.19 3.28 -7.79
N CYS A 28 3.52 3.54 -6.67
CA CYS A 28 3.43 4.86 -6.05
C CYS A 28 4.45 4.97 -4.92
N THR A 29 5.46 5.82 -5.11
CA THR A 29 6.59 6.00 -4.17
C THR A 29 6.30 6.96 -3.03
N ASP A 30 5.30 7.84 -3.22
CA ASP A 30 4.90 8.88 -2.28
C ASP A 30 3.49 9.36 -2.58
N LEU A 31 2.97 10.25 -1.73
CA LEU A 31 1.62 10.77 -1.84
C LEU A 31 1.39 11.63 -3.09
N SER A 32 2.42 12.33 -3.58
CA SER A 32 2.32 13.15 -4.79
C SER A 32 2.20 12.26 -6.03
N ALA A 33 3.06 11.24 -6.13
CA ALA A 33 3.01 10.25 -7.19
C ALA A 33 1.67 9.50 -7.18
N PHE A 34 1.19 9.10 -5.99
CA PHE A 34 -0.13 8.48 -5.85
C PHE A 34 -1.25 9.38 -6.36
N ALA A 35 -1.28 10.65 -5.94
CA ALA A 35 -2.33 11.59 -6.35
C ALA A 35 -2.34 11.83 -7.87
N ALA A 36 -1.15 11.93 -8.48
CA ALA A 36 -1.01 12.07 -9.93
C ALA A 36 -1.48 10.81 -10.68
N HIS A 37 -1.04 9.63 -10.26
CA HIS A 37 -1.43 8.37 -10.88
C HIS A 37 -2.93 8.07 -10.71
N LEU A 38 -3.51 8.43 -9.56
CA LEU A 38 -4.94 8.28 -9.32
C LEU A 38 -5.75 9.15 -10.27
N HIS A 39 -5.37 10.43 -10.45
CA HIS A 39 -6.05 11.30 -11.43
C HIS A 39 -5.96 10.75 -12.85
N ALA A 40 -4.79 10.27 -13.27
CA ALA A 40 -4.62 9.68 -14.59
C ALA A 40 -5.45 8.39 -14.77
N ALA A 41 -5.45 7.51 -13.77
CA ALA A 41 -6.20 6.26 -13.78
C ALA A 41 -7.72 6.50 -13.83
N MET A 42 -8.22 7.51 -13.12
CA MET A 42 -9.65 7.88 -13.15
C MET A 42 -10.11 8.43 -14.50
N ALA A 43 -9.20 8.99 -15.30
CA ALA A 43 -9.49 9.48 -16.65
C ALA A 43 -9.28 8.40 -17.74
N ALA A 44 -8.64 7.28 -17.40
CA ALA A 44 -8.38 6.20 -18.33
C ALA A 44 -9.63 5.33 -18.54
N PRO A 45 -9.85 4.81 -19.76
CA PRO A 45 -10.94 3.88 -20.03
C PRO A 45 -10.69 2.48 -19.44
N ASP A 46 -9.42 2.14 -19.20
CA ASP A 46 -8.99 0.80 -18.76
C ASP A 46 -8.60 0.79 -17.27
N PRO A 47 -8.85 -0.32 -16.55
CA PRO A 47 -8.48 -0.42 -15.15
C PRO A 47 -6.95 -0.36 -14.95
N THR A 48 -6.54 0.31 -13.88
CA THR A 48 -5.13 0.47 -13.51
C THR A 48 -4.91 -0.01 -12.07
N ILE A 49 -3.88 -0.82 -11.85
CA ILE A 49 -3.39 -1.19 -10.51
C ILE A 49 -2.39 -0.13 -10.05
N LEU A 50 -2.72 0.54 -8.94
CA LEU A 50 -1.81 1.45 -8.25
C LEU A 50 -1.24 0.74 -7.01
N GLU A 51 0.01 0.30 -7.08
CA GLU A 51 0.69 -0.40 -5.99
C GLU A 51 1.32 0.62 -5.03
N VAL A 52 0.87 0.61 -3.77
CA VAL A 52 1.46 1.39 -2.68
C VAL A 52 2.23 0.44 -1.78
N ARG A 53 3.56 0.58 -1.74
CA ARG A 53 4.43 -0.24 -0.88
C ARG A 53 4.57 0.43 0.47
N THR A 54 4.17 -0.25 1.55
CA THR A 54 4.27 0.27 2.92
C THR A 54 5.28 -0.51 3.75
N ASP A 55 5.66 0.04 4.90
CA ASP A 55 6.47 -0.64 5.91
C ASP A 55 5.57 -1.01 7.10
N SER A 56 5.19 -2.29 7.17
CA SER A 56 4.32 -2.80 8.24
C SER A 56 4.84 -2.53 9.67
N ALA A 57 6.16 -2.42 9.87
CA ALA A 57 6.71 -2.10 11.18
C ALA A 57 6.54 -0.61 11.52
N GLU A 58 6.69 0.28 10.55
CA GLU A 58 6.38 1.70 10.73
C GLU A 58 4.88 1.94 10.88
N ASP A 59 4.05 1.28 10.06
CA ASP A 59 2.59 1.38 10.14
C ASP A 59 2.09 1.02 11.54
N LEU A 60 2.61 -0.08 12.12
CA LEU A 60 2.26 -0.50 13.47
C LEU A 60 2.73 0.48 14.55
N ARG A 61 3.91 1.11 14.38
CA ARG A 61 4.40 2.15 15.30
C ARG A 61 3.46 3.36 15.27
N GLN A 62 3.09 3.83 14.08
CA GLN A 62 2.21 4.99 13.91
C GLN A 62 0.81 4.70 14.47
N GLN A 63 0.25 3.53 14.19
CA GLN A 63 -1.04 3.10 14.72
C GLN A 63 -1.04 3.12 16.26
N ARG A 64 -0.02 2.54 16.90
CA ARG A 64 0.09 2.51 18.37
C ARG A 64 0.20 3.92 18.96
N ALA A 65 0.98 4.79 18.33
CA ALA A 65 1.12 6.18 18.76
C ALA A 65 -0.23 6.93 18.66
N LEU A 66 -0.98 6.73 17.58
CA LEU A 66 -2.30 7.34 17.40
C LEU A 66 -3.31 6.86 18.45
N VAL A 67 -3.40 5.55 18.67
CA VAL A 67 -4.31 4.96 19.67
C VAL A 67 -3.99 5.51 21.06
N ARG A 68 -2.72 5.55 21.43
CA ARG A 68 -2.29 6.09 22.73
C ARG A 68 -2.71 7.55 22.91
N ARG A 69 -2.52 8.39 21.89
CA ARG A 69 -2.93 9.80 21.91
C ARG A 69 -4.44 9.98 22.13
N ILE A 70 -5.26 9.08 21.58
CA ILE A 70 -6.72 9.15 21.74
C ILE A 70 -7.09 8.75 23.18
N VAL A 71 -6.54 7.65 23.68
CA VAL A 71 -6.79 7.18 25.05
C VAL A 71 -6.36 8.23 26.09
N ASP A 72 -5.18 8.82 25.94
CA ASP A 72 -4.65 9.84 26.87
C ASP A 72 -5.46 11.16 26.83
N ARG A 73 -6.25 11.41 25.78
CA ARG A 73 -7.11 12.61 25.67
C ARG A 73 -8.48 12.41 26.32
N GLU A 74 -8.95 11.17 26.41
CA GLU A 74 -10.25 10.80 26.98
C GLU A 74 -10.17 10.45 28.48
N ALA A 75 -8.95 10.35 29.03
CA ALA A 75 -8.67 10.14 30.46
C ALA A 75 -8.50 11.45 31.22
#